data_AF-A0A150GIY0-F1
#
_entry.id   AF-A0A150GIY0-F1
#
_cell.length_a   1.000
_cell.length_b   1.000
_cell.length_c   1.000
_cell.angle_alpha   90.00
_cell.angle_beta   90.00
_cell.angle_gamma   90.00
#
_symmetry.space_group_name_H-M   'P 1'
#
loop_
_entity.id
_entity.type
_entity.pdbx_description
1 polymer ?
#
loop_
_entity_poly.entity_id
_entity_poly.type
_entity_poly.pdbx_seq_one_letter_code
_entity_poly.pdbx_strand_id
1 'polypeptide(L)'
;MNAAVGRSGRQQALKSTKPVFLGHQGTAELGAAAVGNTYINLMWFFMVGFATALDTLGSQAYGAGNLRALRTATLTGGLLMSALMGPMVAAMAEGERAGAVLFGQDPVVSLLMGRFCRHLIPGMWPLAWSVVLTKYLQVQGEVLLPSAAAVAAFLLNIAGNVLLIRRLGFVGSPLATSLARWVQLLLLVASVCLHERRRRRLARQPAVQDLGLSRAGVSPSDMKGGGAQDVEGAPLLQAPALDKNAVPAVRCGAEGAKQERHSGGDAGAVEQTSAEVDVTVVVIARADSRAALFDQASGCVQLSSSDNVGGYFDGGAPAIAAATEAEGEAWSRDASLWREAAAELREAVRPAALGRFLRLGVPGGLGIIFESVCFELSTVLAGRLGAVDTAAHSAMLSVMAFMYLSCPFAIGIAGSIRVGNLLGAGQPEASRIAGLLTVGVSGSLMSLVAAALLACRNVFGYMFSNDPRVVQVIARISLFVAFLEVSDGLLGSSHGVLRGCGHQITTAVATFIGFWLTGITLGYLLCERAGWGLDGIWAGIAAGDAVTCAVNVGAMARIRWRAEADGAAARLQQAGPHS
;
A
#
# COMPACT_ATOMS: atom_id res chain seq x y z
N MET A 1 -12.97 -2.13 5.47
CA MET A 1 -12.79 -1.22 6.61
C MET A 1 -11.69 -1.68 7.56
N ASN A 2 -11.82 -2.81 8.27
CA ASN A 2 -10.84 -3.26 9.30
C ASN A 2 -9.38 -3.39 8.82
N ALA A 3 -9.13 -3.76 7.56
CA ALA A 3 -7.76 -3.91 7.03
C ALA A 3 -7.08 -2.60 6.62
N ALA A 4 -7.84 -1.55 6.29
CA ALA A 4 -7.31 -0.23 5.93
C ALA A 4 -7.06 0.62 7.20
N VAL A 5 -8.01 0.56 8.15
CA VAL A 5 -7.93 1.22 9.46
C VAL A 5 -6.70 0.76 10.24
N GLY A 6 -6.41 -0.54 10.25
CA GLY A 6 -5.21 -1.04 10.91
C GLY A 6 -3.90 -0.57 10.26
N ARG A 7 -3.84 -0.30 8.95
CA ARG A 7 -2.57 -0.07 8.22
C ARG A 7 -1.97 1.30 8.44
N SER A 8 -2.79 2.34 8.51
CA SER A 8 -2.31 3.71 8.69
C SER A 8 -1.90 3.96 10.15
N GLY A 9 -2.64 3.43 11.12
CA GLY A 9 -2.21 3.40 12.54
C GLY A 9 -0.88 2.65 12.73
N ARG A 10 -0.58 1.64 11.91
CA ARG A 10 0.70 0.89 11.91
C ARG A 10 1.89 1.69 11.41
N GLN A 11 1.73 2.55 10.40
CA GLN A 11 2.83 3.43 9.94
C GLN A 11 3.16 4.51 10.99
N GLN A 12 2.16 4.95 11.77
CA GLN A 12 2.38 5.86 12.88
C GLN A 12 3.04 5.16 14.08
N ALA A 13 2.66 3.92 14.40
CA ALA A 13 3.33 3.12 15.42
C ALA A 13 4.82 2.86 15.12
N LEU A 14 5.19 2.77 13.83
CA LEU A 14 6.58 2.68 13.36
C LEU A 14 7.40 3.96 13.64
N LYS A 15 6.74 5.12 13.76
CA LYS A 15 7.36 6.38 14.19
C LYS A 15 7.50 6.44 15.72
N SER A 16 6.51 5.93 16.45
CA SER A 16 6.46 5.95 17.92
C SER A 16 7.37 4.94 18.63
N THR A 17 7.89 3.92 17.94
CA THR A 17 8.71 2.87 18.57
C THR A 17 10.16 3.31 18.80
N LYS A 18 10.71 4.19 17.95
CA LYS A 18 12.11 4.62 18.02
C LYS A 18 12.45 5.40 19.30
N PRO A 19 11.61 6.33 19.78
CA PRO A 19 11.84 7.01 21.05
C PRO A 19 11.88 6.06 22.25
N VAL A 20 11.10 4.98 22.24
CA VAL A 20 11.04 4.00 23.34
C VAL A 20 12.35 3.23 23.48
N PHE A 21 13.00 2.86 22.37
CA PHE A 21 14.25 2.10 22.41
C PHE A 21 15.51 2.96 22.50
N LEU A 22 15.51 4.14 21.85
CA LEU A 22 16.64 5.07 21.89
C LEU A 22 16.68 5.87 23.20
N GLY A 23 15.58 5.88 23.96
CA GLY A 23 15.45 6.52 25.27
C GLY A 23 16.51 6.12 26.29
N HIS A 24 17.02 4.90 26.17
CA HIS A 24 17.99 4.33 27.11
C HIS A 24 19.45 4.57 26.71
N GLN A 25 19.73 5.09 25.51
CA GLN A 25 21.11 5.29 25.04
C GLN A 25 21.67 6.68 25.37
N GLY A 26 20.80 7.69 25.47
CA GLY A 26 21.18 9.05 25.84
C GLY A 26 20.25 10.09 25.25
N THR A 27 20.28 11.31 25.80
CA THR A 27 19.44 12.43 25.36
C THR A 27 19.85 12.93 23.97
N ALA A 28 21.13 12.82 23.61
CA ALA A 28 21.66 13.22 22.30
C ALA A 28 21.20 12.28 21.18
N GLU A 29 21.20 10.97 21.41
CA GLU A 29 20.74 9.93 20.47
C GLU A 29 19.25 10.08 20.18
N LEU A 30 18.44 10.28 21.22
CA LEU A 30 17.02 10.57 21.09
C LEU A 30 16.77 11.82 20.25
N GLY A 31 17.43 12.93 20.58
CA GLY A 31 17.31 14.19 19.86
C GLY A 31 17.70 14.05 18.39
N ALA A 32 18.82 13.39 18.12
CA ALA A 32 19.31 13.15 16.77
C ALA A 32 18.35 12.30 15.92
N ALA A 33 17.77 11.23 16.49
CA ALA A 33 16.80 10.42 15.80
C ALA A 33 15.47 11.16 15.56
N ALA A 34 15.03 11.99 16.51
CA ALA A 34 13.82 12.80 16.36
C ALA A 34 13.98 13.82 15.22
N VAL A 35 15.02 14.66 15.27
CA VAL A 35 15.31 15.67 14.23
C VAL A 35 15.58 15.01 12.88
N GLY A 36 16.33 13.92 12.86
CA GLY A 36 16.56 13.13 11.65
C GLY A 36 15.27 12.58 11.03
N ASN A 37 14.33 12.10 11.86
CA ASN A 37 13.04 11.61 11.39
C ASN A 37 12.16 12.74 10.85
N THR A 38 12.16 13.92 11.47
CA THR A 38 11.50 15.13 10.94
C THR A 38 12.08 15.52 9.58
N TYR A 39 13.41 15.57 9.46
CA TYR A 39 14.10 15.87 8.20
C TYR A 39 13.71 14.91 7.06
N ILE A 40 13.68 13.61 7.35
CA ILE A 40 13.29 12.57 6.37
C ILE A 40 11.80 12.67 6.02
N ASN A 41 10.93 12.91 7.00
CA ASN A 41 9.48 12.99 6.78
C ASN A 41 9.12 14.14 5.84
N LEU A 42 9.74 15.31 6.00
CA LEU A 42 9.51 16.48 5.14
C LEU A 42 9.70 16.14 3.65
N MET A 43 10.77 15.40 3.33
CA MET A 43 11.05 14.95 1.96
C MET A 43 10.09 13.83 1.53
N TRP A 44 9.80 12.89 2.43
CA TRP A 44 8.96 11.73 2.17
C TRP A 44 7.50 12.09 1.90
N PHE A 45 6.95 13.11 2.57
CA PHE A 45 5.55 13.54 2.39
C PHE A 45 5.25 13.95 0.94
N PHE A 46 6.16 14.70 0.32
CA PHE A 46 6.04 15.04 -1.10
C PHE A 46 6.07 13.79 -1.99
N MET A 47 6.94 12.82 -1.67
CA MET A 47 7.09 11.57 -2.43
C MET A 47 5.85 10.68 -2.37
N VAL A 48 5.24 10.53 -1.19
CA VAL A 48 3.99 9.75 -1.02
C VAL A 48 2.86 10.31 -1.87
N GLY A 49 2.81 11.63 -2.07
CA GLY A 49 1.79 12.24 -2.89
C GLY A 49 1.83 11.81 -4.35
N PHE A 50 3.01 11.45 -4.90
CA PHE A 50 3.08 10.85 -6.24
C PHE A 50 2.38 9.49 -6.32
N ALA A 51 2.46 8.68 -5.25
CA ALA A 51 1.76 7.40 -5.21
C ALA A 51 0.23 7.55 -5.24
N THR A 52 -0.31 8.72 -4.89
CA THR A 52 -1.75 8.99 -4.97
C THR A 52 -2.26 9.08 -6.40
N ALA A 53 -1.41 9.35 -7.40
CA ALA A 53 -1.80 9.29 -8.81
C ALA A 53 -2.22 7.87 -9.22
N LEU A 54 -1.65 6.84 -8.59
CA LEU A 54 -2.01 5.44 -8.83
C LEU A 54 -3.39 5.10 -8.24
N ASP A 55 -3.85 5.81 -7.20
CA ASP A 55 -5.23 5.68 -6.71
C ASP A 55 -6.26 6.10 -7.78
N THR A 56 -5.91 6.99 -8.71
CA THR A 56 -6.77 7.43 -9.82
C THR A 56 -6.55 6.58 -11.06
N LEU A 57 -5.32 6.58 -11.58
CA LEU A 57 -4.99 5.94 -12.85
C LEU A 57 -5.14 4.42 -12.76
N GLY A 58 -4.69 3.83 -11.63
CA GLY A 58 -4.76 2.39 -11.41
C GLY A 58 -6.18 1.90 -11.21
N SER A 59 -6.99 2.61 -10.42
CA SER A 59 -8.39 2.23 -10.19
C SER A 59 -9.26 2.41 -11.44
N GLN A 60 -9.13 3.52 -12.17
CA GLN A 60 -9.85 3.73 -13.44
C GLN A 60 -9.46 2.68 -14.48
N ALA A 61 -8.16 2.36 -14.62
CA ALA A 61 -7.70 1.31 -15.52
C ALA A 61 -8.26 -0.07 -15.15
N TYR A 62 -8.26 -0.42 -13.85
CA TYR A 62 -8.82 -1.67 -13.37
C TYR A 62 -10.34 -1.75 -13.59
N GLY A 63 -11.05 -0.67 -13.28
CA GLY A 63 -12.49 -0.53 -13.50
C GLY A 63 -12.91 -0.74 -14.96
N ALA A 64 -12.10 -0.26 -15.89
CA ALA A 64 -12.30 -0.44 -17.33
C ALA A 64 -11.89 -1.83 -17.85
N GLY A 65 -11.39 -2.73 -16.98
CA GLY A 65 -10.85 -4.02 -17.39
C GLY A 65 -9.49 -3.96 -18.08
N ASN A 66 -8.85 -2.79 -18.16
CA ASN A 66 -7.57 -2.59 -18.84
C ASN A 66 -6.39 -2.80 -17.89
N LEU A 67 -6.03 -4.07 -17.68
CA LEU A 67 -4.91 -4.43 -16.79
C LEU A 67 -3.54 -3.98 -17.31
N ARG A 68 -3.38 -3.87 -18.62
CA ARG A 68 -2.13 -3.40 -19.22
C ARG A 68 -1.90 -1.95 -18.82
N ALA A 69 -2.93 -1.10 -18.93
CA ALA A 69 -2.85 0.28 -18.45
C ALA A 69 -2.59 0.36 -16.93
N LEU A 70 -3.15 -0.55 -16.13
CA LEU A 70 -2.84 -0.64 -14.69
C LEU A 70 -1.35 -0.97 -14.44
N ARG A 71 -0.79 -1.97 -15.13
CA ARG A 71 0.63 -2.35 -15.03
C ARG A 71 1.54 -1.22 -15.50
N THR A 72 1.25 -0.62 -16.66
CA THR A 72 1.99 0.55 -17.18
C THR A 72 1.97 1.70 -16.17
N ALA A 73 0.81 2.03 -15.59
CA ALA A 73 0.71 3.08 -14.57
C ALA A 73 1.51 2.76 -13.29
N THR A 74 1.54 1.49 -12.89
CA THR A 74 2.31 1.01 -11.73
C THR A 74 3.82 1.12 -11.98
N LEU A 75 4.29 0.69 -13.16
CA LEU A 75 5.68 0.84 -13.57
C LEU A 75 6.07 2.32 -13.68
N THR A 76 5.22 3.15 -14.29
CA THR A 76 5.44 4.60 -14.42
C THR A 76 5.61 5.24 -13.03
N GLY A 77 4.72 4.93 -12.10
CA GLY A 77 4.80 5.43 -10.72
C GLY A 77 6.03 4.94 -9.97
N GLY A 78 6.35 3.64 -10.08
CA GLY A 78 7.54 3.05 -9.45
C GLY A 78 8.85 3.65 -9.95
N LEU A 79 8.98 3.86 -11.26
CA LEU A 79 10.17 4.46 -11.87
C LEU A 79 10.29 5.95 -11.53
N LEU A 80 9.19 6.71 -11.60
CA LEU A 80 9.17 8.12 -11.20
C LEU A 80 9.53 8.30 -9.73
N MET A 81 8.92 7.53 -8.84
CA MET A 81 9.27 7.58 -7.41
C MET A 81 10.73 7.17 -7.19
N SER A 82 11.22 6.15 -7.88
CA SER A 82 12.62 5.73 -7.80
C SER A 82 13.59 6.81 -8.28
N ALA A 83 13.24 7.57 -9.32
CA ALA A 83 14.04 8.69 -9.80
C ALA A 83 14.05 9.84 -8.78
N LEU A 84 12.89 10.15 -8.18
CA LEU A 84 12.77 11.18 -7.16
C LEU A 84 13.42 10.81 -5.81
N MET A 85 13.65 9.51 -5.54
CA MET A 85 14.47 9.07 -4.41
C MET A 85 15.93 9.53 -4.52
N GLY A 86 16.46 9.74 -5.73
CA GLY A 86 17.86 10.17 -5.94
C GLY A 86 18.18 11.49 -5.21
N PRO A 87 17.48 12.60 -5.53
CA PRO A 87 17.63 13.87 -4.81
C PRO A 87 17.38 13.75 -3.30
N MET A 88 16.41 12.93 -2.88
CA MET A 88 16.12 12.70 -1.46
C MET A 88 17.31 12.08 -0.74
N VAL A 89 17.90 11.04 -1.33
CA VAL A 89 19.04 10.33 -0.73
C VAL A 89 20.31 11.18 -0.73
N ALA A 90 20.52 12.02 -1.75
CA ALA A 90 21.60 13.00 -1.76
C ALA A 90 21.48 13.98 -0.57
N ALA A 91 20.27 14.51 -0.33
CA ALA A 91 20.02 15.37 0.82
C ALA A 91 20.17 14.63 2.17
N MET A 92 19.80 13.34 2.24
CA MET A 92 20.00 12.51 3.42
C MET A 92 21.48 12.25 3.72
N ALA A 93 22.34 12.14 2.70
CA ALA A 93 23.78 11.97 2.88
C ALA A 93 24.41 13.17 3.60
N GLU A 94 23.89 14.37 3.33
CA GLU A 94 24.23 15.65 3.97
C GLU A 94 23.49 15.88 5.30
N GLY A 95 22.88 14.85 5.90
CA GLY A 95 22.08 14.98 7.13
C GLY A 95 22.80 15.63 8.31
N GLU A 96 24.12 15.47 8.41
CA GLU A 96 24.94 16.14 9.44
C GLU A 96 25.00 17.65 9.24
N ARG A 97 25.21 18.07 7.99
CA ARG A 97 25.24 19.47 7.60
C ARG A 97 23.86 20.11 7.73
N ALA A 98 22.81 19.35 7.40
CA ALA A 98 21.43 19.76 7.64
C ALA A 98 21.15 19.93 9.15
N GLY A 99 21.62 19.01 10.00
CA GLY A 99 21.51 19.14 11.46
C GLY A 99 22.13 20.45 11.97
N ALA A 100 23.33 20.77 11.51
CA ALA A 100 24.05 21.96 11.95
C ALA A 100 23.45 23.27 11.39
N VAL A 101 23.13 23.31 10.10
CA VAL A 101 22.74 24.56 9.41
C VAL A 101 21.23 24.79 9.43
N LEU A 102 20.43 23.76 9.15
CA LEU A 102 18.98 23.89 9.03
C LEU A 102 18.28 23.82 10.38
N PHE A 103 18.75 22.94 11.27
CA PHE A 103 18.14 22.73 12.60
C PHE A 103 18.92 23.36 13.75
N GLY A 104 20.09 23.97 13.47
CA GLY A 104 20.91 24.64 14.48
C GLY A 104 21.33 23.73 15.64
N GLN A 105 21.45 22.42 15.40
CA GLN A 105 21.79 21.46 16.45
C GLN A 105 23.27 21.53 16.80
N ASP A 106 23.63 21.12 18.01
CA ASP A 106 25.02 21.01 18.42
C ASP A 106 25.79 20.00 17.54
N PRO A 107 27.14 20.05 17.52
CA PRO A 107 27.93 19.18 16.66
C PRO A 107 27.72 17.68 16.90
N VAL A 108 27.44 17.26 18.14
CA VAL A 108 27.25 15.84 18.48
C VAL A 108 25.91 15.34 17.95
N VAL A 109 24.83 16.08 18.20
CA VAL A 109 23.49 15.74 17.69
C VAL A 109 23.45 15.80 16.15
N SER A 110 24.13 16.78 15.55
CA SER A 110 24.26 16.88 14.09
C SER A 110 24.99 15.68 13.49
N LEU A 111 26.12 15.26 14.09
CA LEU A 111 26.86 14.06 13.66
C LEU A 111 26.00 12.80 13.78
N LEU A 112 25.29 12.63 14.90
CA LEU A 112 24.40 11.49 15.12
C LEU A 112 23.22 11.49 14.12
N MET A 113 22.62 12.65 13.84
CA MET A 113 21.58 12.78 12.81
C MET A 113 22.10 12.37 11.43
N GLY A 114 23.30 12.83 11.05
CA GLY A 114 23.93 12.43 9.79
C GLY A 114 24.19 10.92 9.70
N ARG A 115 24.71 10.31 10.78
CA ARG A 115 24.85 8.85 10.86
C ARG A 115 23.52 8.14 10.73
N PHE A 116 22.47 8.61 11.41
CA PHE A 116 21.13 8.05 11.32
C PHE A 116 20.59 8.07 9.89
N CYS A 117 20.65 9.22 9.22
CA CYS A 117 20.18 9.39 7.85
C CYS A 117 20.93 8.49 6.86
N ARG A 118 22.28 8.45 6.92
CA ARG A 118 23.11 7.64 6.02
C ARG A 118 22.79 6.15 6.11
N HIS A 119 22.60 5.61 7.32
CA HIS A 119 22.28 4.19 7.52
C HIS A 119 20.83 3.83 7.16
N LEU A 120 19.95 4.82 7.02
CA LEU A 120 18.57 4.60 6.58
C LEU A 120 18.43 4.61 5.04
N ILE A 121 19.40 5.17 4.30
CA ILE A 121 19.39 5.28 2.83
C ILE A 121 19.05 3.95 2.12
N PRO A 122 19.65 2.79 2.47
CA PRO A 122 19.37 1.53 1.78
C PRO A 122 17.89 1.10 1.85
N GLY A 123 17.15 1.61 2.83
CA GLY A 123 15.72 1.35 3.00
C GLY A 123 14.79 2.28 2.21
N MET A 124 15.29 3.26 1.45
CA MET A 124 14.44 4.23 0.75
C MET A 124 13.77 3.66 -0.51
N TRP A 125 14.52 2.98 -1.38
CA TRP A 125 13.94 2.34 -2.57
C TRP A 125 12.93 1.23 -2.24
N PRO A 126 13.19 0.34 -1.27
CA PRO A 126 12.20 -0.65 -0.84
C PRO A 126 10.92 -0.02 -0.31
N LEU A 127 11.02 1.11 0.38
CA LEU A 127 9.85 1.85 0.85
C LEU A 127 9.04 2.39 -0.34
N ALA A 128 9.68 3.03 -1.31
CA ALA A 128 9.03 3.57 -2.50
C ALA A 128 8.27 2.49 -3.28
N TRP A 129 8.93 1.37 -3.60
CA TRP A 129 8.30 0.25 -4.31
C TRP A 129 7.23 -0.45 -3.47
N SER A 130 7.41 -0.56 -2.14
CA SER A 130 6.38 -1.13 -1.27
C SER A 130 5.08 -0.31 -1.31
N VAL A 131 5.17 1.02 -1.36
CA VAL A 131 4.00 1.89 -1.52
C VAL A 131 3.31 1.62 -2.86
N VAL A 132 4.07 1.57 -3.95
CA VAL A 132 3.54 1.35 -5.30
C VAL A 132 2.88 -0.03 -5.45
N LEU A 133 3.51 -1.10 -4.99
CA LEU A 133 2.94 -2.46 -5.05
C LEU A 133 1.75 -2.63 -4.12
N THR A 134 1.75 -1.95 -2.97
CA THR A 134 0.57 -1.90 -2.09
C THR A 134 -0.61 -1.30 -2.82
N LYS A 135 -0.40 -0.20 -3.55
CA LYS A 135 -1.44 0.45 -4.35
C LYS A 135 -1.91 -0.44 -5.50
N TYR A 136 -1.00 -1.10 -6.21
CA TYR A 136 -1.34 -2.08 -7.26
C TYR A 136 -2.31 -3.18 -6.77
N LEU A 137 -2.09 -3.71 -5.58
CA LEU A 137 -2.99 -4.71 -4.99
C LEU A 137 -4.29 -4.08 -4.51
N GLN A 138 -4.21 -2.92 -3.84
CA GLN A 138 -5.38 -2.23 -3.30
C GLN A 138 -6.39 -1.81 -4.36
N VAL A 139 -5.95 -1.29 -5.51
CA VAL A 139 -6.87 -0.85 -6.59
C VAL A 139 -7.71 -2.01 -7.14
N GLN A 140 -7.19 -3.23 -7.04
CA GLN A 140 -7.86 -4.46 -7.45
C GLN A 140 -8.76 -5.07 -6.35
N GLY A 141 -8.88 -4.40 -5.20
CA GLY A 141 -9.64 -4.90 -4.05
C GLY A 141 -8.85 -5.80 -3.11
N GLU A 142 -7.59 -6.12 -3.40
CA GLU A 142 -6.75 -6.94 -2.53
C GLU A 142 -6.12 -6.12 -1.41
N VAL A 143 -6.72 -6.23 -0.23
CA VAL A 143 -6.25 -5.51 0.96
C VAL A 143 -5.52 -6.38 1.97
N LEU A 144 -5.77 -7.70 1.96
CA LEU A 144 -5.27 -8.61 3.00
C LEU A 144 -3.77 -8.86 2.88
N LEU A 145 -3.32 -9.31 1.71
CA LEU A 145 -1.90 -9.61 1.44
C LEU A 145 -0.96 -8.42 1.75
N PRO A 146 -1.19 -7.21 1.22
CA PRO A 146 -0.32 -6.07 1.55
C PRO A 146 -0.42 -5.66 3.02
N SER A 147 -1.57 -5.89 3.68
CA SER A 147 -1.70 -5.67 5.12
C SER A 147 -0.86 -6.64 5.94
N ALA A 148 -0.86 -7.91 5.58
CA ALA A 148 -0.08 -8.94 6.26
C ALA A 148 1.43 -8.67 6.11
N ALA A 149 1.88 -8.33 4.90
CA ALA A 149 3.27 -7.93 4.64
C ALA A 149 3.71 -6.74 5.52
N ALA A 150 2.84 -5.73 5.67
CA ALA A 150 3.12 -4.58 6.53
C ALA A 150 3.18 -4.95 8.03
N VAL A 151 2.34 -5.87 8.52
CA VAL A 151 2.42 -6.37 9.91
C VAL A 151 3.72 -7.13 10.14
N ALA A 152 4.06 -8.05 9.23
CA ALA A 152 5.30 -8.83 9.34
C ALA A 152 6.54 -7.93 9.37
N ALA A 153 6.60 -6.92 8.49
CA ALA A 153 7.67 -5.94 8.48
C ALA A 153 7.74 -5.11 9.77
N PHE A 154 6.59 -4.73 10.34
CA PHE A 154 6.54 -4.00 11.61
C PHE A 154 7.07 -4.84 12.79
N LEU A 155 6.63 -6.10 12.91
CA LEU A 155 7.12 -7.00 13.96
C LEU A 155 8.62 -7.28 13.80
N LEU A 156 9.08 -7.46 12.56
CA LEU A 156 10.50 -7.59 12.25
C LEU A 156 11.28 -6.32 12.62
N ASN A 157 10.70 -5.13 12.41
CA ASN A 157 11.33 -3.88 12.83
C ASN A 157 11.49 -3.80 14.35
N ILE A 158 10.47 -4.20 15.12
CA ILE A 158 10.56 -4.25 16.59
C ILE A 158 11.67 -5.21 17.03
N ALA A 159 11.64 -6.46 16.53
CA ALA A 159 12.65 -7.46 16.85
C ALA A 159 14.06 -7.00 16.45
N GLY A 160 14.18 -6.39 15.27
CA GLY A 160 15.42 -5.82 14.76
C GLY A 160 15.95 -4.68 15.62
N ASN A 161 15.09 -3.79 16.11
CA ASN A 161 15.51 -2.74 17.04
C ASN A 161 16.05 -3.36 18.34
N VAL A 162 15.37 -4.35 18.93
CA VAL A 162 15.85 -5.02 20.16
C VAL A 162 17.21 -5.69 19.96
N LEU A 163 17.42 -6.38 18.83
CA LEU A 163 18.64 -7.14 18.56
C LEU A 163 19.82 -6.26 18.10
N LEU A 164 19.58 -5.39 17.11
CA LEU A 164 20.62 -4.60 16.47
C LEU A 164 21.06 -3.43 17.35
N ILE A 165 20.18 -2.85 18.17
CA ILE A 165 20.58 -1.81 19.13
C ILE A 165 21.55 -2.38 20.18
N ARG A 166 21.34 -3.62 20.64
CA ARG A 166 22.26 -4.29 21.59
C ARG A 166 23.65 -4.55 21.01
N ARG A 167 23.75 -4.81 19.70
CA ARG A 167 25.03 -5.14 19.04
C ARG A 167 25.73 -3.95 18.39
N LEU A 168 24.97 -3.01 17.84
CA LEU A 168 25.45 -1.92 16.97
C LEU A 168 25.15 -0.52 17.54
N GLY A 169 24.58 -0.44 18.75
CA GLY A 169 24.22 0.83 19.38
C GLY A 169 23.15 1.60 18.58
N PHE A 170 23.28 2.93 18.57
CA PHE A 170 22.36 3.86 17.91
C PHE A 170 22.09 3.53 16.43
N VAL A 171 23.14 3.09 15.72
CA VAL A 171 23.08 2.74 14.28
C VAL A 171 22.24 1.49 14.03
N GLY A 172 22.02 0.65 15.05
CA GLY A 172 21.16 -0.53 14.95
C GLY A 172 19.72 -0.19 14.56
N SER A 173 19.18 0.95 14.99
CA SER A 173 17.80 1.35 14.71
C SER A 173 17.50 1.66 13.22
N PRO A 174 18.26 2.54 12.54
CA PRO A 174 18.06 2.78 11.10
C PRO A 174 18.32 1.52 10.26
N LEU A 175 19.28 0.66 10.64
CA LEU A 175 19.52 -0.61 9.96
C LEU A 175 18.35 -1.60 10.11
N ALA A 176 17.79 -1.74 11.32
CA ALA A 176 16.58 -2.53 11.56
C ALA A 176 15.41 -2.05 10.69
N THR A 177 15.32 -0.73 10.49
CA THR A 177 14.29 -0.10 9.64
C THR A 177 14.52 -0.40 8.16
N SER A 178 15.76 -0.30 7.69
CA SER A 178 16.12 -0.65 6.31
C SER A 178 15.85 -2.13 6.01
N LEU A 179 16.24 -3.04 6.90
CA LEU A 179 16.00 -4.48 6.76
C LEU A 179 14.50 -4.81 6.69
N ALA A 180 13.70 -4.25 7.60
CA ALA A 180 12.26 -4.46 7.61
C ALA A 180 11.58 -4.04 6.31
N ARG A 181 12.04 -2.95 5.69
CA ARG A 181 11.50 -2.45 4.41
C ARG A 181 11.88 -3.34 3.23
N TRP A 182 13.08 -3.91 3.22
CA TRP A 182 13.47 -4.91 2.23
C TRP A 182 12.60 -6.16 2.32
N VAL A 183 12.40 -6.69 3.53
CA VAL A 183 11.50 -7.83 3.74
C VAL A 183 10.07 -7.49 3.34
N GLN A 184 9.57 -6.29 3.65
CA GLN A 184 8.26 -5.84 3.19
C GLN A 184 8.14 -5.85 1.67
N LEU A 185 9.14 -5.34 0.96
CA LEU A 185 9.16 -5.33 -0.51
C LEU A 185 9.11 -6.76 -1.06
N LEU A 186 9.93 -7.68 -0.53
CA LEU A 186 9.96 -9.07 -0.97
C LEU A 186 8.62 -9.77 -0.75
N LEU A 187 7.99 -9.56 0.42
CA LEU A 187 6.66 -10.08 0.72
C LEU A 187 5.58 -9.50 -0.22
N LEU A 188 5.69 -8.23 -0.59
CA LEU A 188 4.77 -7.60 -1.55
C LEU A 188 4.96 -8.13 -2.96
N VAL A 189 6.20 -8.33 -3.42
CA VAL A 189 6.50 -8.96 -4.72
C VAL A 189 5.91 -10.37 -4.75
N ALA A 190 6.12 -11.17 -3.70
CA ALA A 190 5.52 -12.49 -3.57
C ALA A 190 3.98 -12.44 -3.58
N SER A 191 3.39 -11.46 -2.89
CA SER A 191 1.95 -11.24 -2.84
C SER A 191 1.37 -10.89 -4.22
N VAL A 192 2.05 -10.04 -5.00
CA VAL A 192 1.67 -9.71 -6.39
C VAL A 192 1.72 -10.96 -7.27
N CYS A 193 2.80 -11.74 -7.19
CA CYS A 193 2.92 -12.99 -7.93
C CYS A 193 1.80 -13.98 -7.59
N LEU A 194 1.48 -14.13 -6.30
CA LEU A 194 0.41 -15.01 -5.83
C LEU A 194 -0.96 -14.54 -6.33
N HIS A 195 -1.22 -13.23 -6.26
CA HIS A 195 -2.47 -12.62 -6.72
C HIS A 195 -2.68 -12.82 -8.23
N GLU A 196 -1.67 -12.51 -9.04
CA GLU A 196 -1.73 -12.70 -10.50
C GLU A 196 -1.93 -14.18 -10.87
N ARG A 197 -1.24 -15.11 -10.17
CA ARG A 197 -1.42 -16.55 -10.38
C ARG A 197 -2.85 -17.00 -10.06
N ARG A 198 -3.42 -16.55 -8.93
CA ARG A 198 -4.81 -16.86 -8.55
C ARG A 198 -5.79 -16.31 -9.58
N ARG A 199 -5.61 -15.06 -10.00
CA ARG A 199 -6.45 -14.41 -11.01
C ARG A 199 -6.42 -15.17 -12.35
N ARG A 200 -5.24 -15.55 -12.83
CA ARG A 200 -5.09 -16.34 -14.07
C ARG A 200 -5.73 -17.73 -13.96
N ARG A 201 -5.66 -18.37 -12.80
CA ARG A 201 -6.32 -19.67 -12.55
C ARG A 201 -7.84 -19.54 -12.61
N LEU A 202 -8.41 -18.54 -11.94
CA LEU A 202 -9.85 -18.27 -11.97
C LEU A 202 -10.34 -17.92 -13.39
N ALA A 203 -9.56 -17.15 -14.15
CA ALA A 203 -9.88 -16.83 -15.55
C ALA A 203 -9.81 -18.04 -16.50
N ARG A 204 -9.10 -19.11 -16.13
CA ARG A 204 -8.99 -20.36 -16.91
C ARG A 204 -10.03 -21.41 -16.51
N GLN A 205 -10.74 -21.23 -15.39
CA GLN A 205 -11.82 -22.15 -15.04
C GLN A 205 -12.95 -21.97 -16.06
N PRO A 206 -13.40 -23.05 -16.73
CA PRO A 206 -14.55 -22.95 -17.62
C PRO A 206 -15.74 -22.44 -16.80
N ALA A 207 -16.45 -21.44 -17.33
CA ALA A 207 -17.67 -20.99 -16.71
C ALA A 207 -18.60 -22.19 -16.54
N VAL A 208 -19.06 -22.47 -15.32
CA VAL A 208 -19.98 -23.57 -15.00
C VAL A 208 -21.31 -23.45 -15.77
N GLN A 209 -21.54 -22.35 -16.48
CA GLN A 209 -22.68 -22.15 -17.39
C GLN A 209 -22.61 -22.99 -18.68
N ASP A 210 -21.44 -23.50 -19.08
CA ASP A 210 -21.30 -24.37 -20.28
C ASP A 210 -21.32 -25.87 -19.96
N LEU A 211 -21.49 -26.27 -18.69
CA LEU A 211 -21.72 -27.67 -18.31
C LEU A 211 -23.20 -28.04 -18.51
N GLY A 212 -23.60 -28.16 -19.78
CA GLY A 212 -24.46 -29.26 -20.24
C GLY A 212 -25.78 -29.56 -19.52
N LEU A 213 -26.41 -28.62 -18.81
CA LEU A 213 -27.85 -28.70 -18.55
C LEU A 213 -28.57 -28.17 -19.79
N SER A 214 -28.46 -28.95 -20.88
CA SER A 214 -29.49 -28.99 -21.91
C SER A 214 -30.83 -28.99 -21.20
N ARG A 215 -31.67 -27.99 -21.51
CA ARG A 215 -33.11 -28.06 -21.26
C ARG A 215 -33.57 -29.44 -21.73
N ALA A 216 -33.77 -30.36 -20.79
CA ALA A 216 -34.48 -31.59 -21.05
C ALA A 216 -35.83 -31.17 -21.62
N GLY A 217 -36.15 -31.75 -22.78
CA GLY A 217 -37.17 -31.26 -23.70
C GLY A 217 -38.50 -30.94 -23.02
N VAL A 218 -38.94 -29.71 -23.20
CA VAL A 218 -40.36 -29.36 -23.11
C VAL A 218 -40.70 -28.66 -24.43
N SER A 219 -41.46 -29.36 -25.26
CA SER A 219 -42.01 -28.84 -26.51
C SER A 219 -43.02 -27.72 -26.19
N PRO A 220 -43.08 -26.60 -26.94
CA PRO A 220 -44.01 -25.51 -26.69
C PRO A 220 -45.50 -25.83 -26.90
N SER A 221 -45.86 -27.08 -27.19
CA SER A 221 -47.24 -27.52 -27.44
C SER A 221 -48.07 -27.79 -26.18
N ASP A 222 -47.43 -27.93 -25.01
CA ASP A 222 -48.12 -28.43 -23.81
C ASP A 222 -48.51 -27.34 -22.80
N MET A 223 -48.34 -26.06 -23.13
CA MET A 223 -48.76 -24.93 -22.27
C MET A 223 -50.05 -24.25 -22.75
N LYS A 224 -51.11 -25.02 -22.93
CA LYS A 224 -52.49 -24.49 -22.95
C LYS A 224 -53.30 -25.14 -21.83
N GLY A 225 -53.33 -24.47 -20.68
CA GLY A 225 -54.26 -24.81 -19.60
C GLY A 225 -53.76 -24.36 -18.23
N GLY A 226 -54.30 -23.26 -17.73
CA GLY A 226 -54.10 -22.82 -16.35
C GLY A 226 -53.70 -21.36 -16.25
N GLY A 227 -54.67 -20.49 -16.00
CA GLY A 227 -54.41 -19.11 -15.63
C GLY A 227 -53.94 -19.01 -14.18
N ALA A 228 -53.01 -18.11 -13.92
CA ALA A 228 -52.93 -17.23 -12.75
C ALA A 228 -51.68 -16.35 -12.89
N GLN A 229 -51.83 -15.12 -12.45
CA GLN A 229 -50.85 -14.04 -12.45
C GLN A 229 -49.60 -14.39 -11.61
N ASP A 230 -48.42 -13.96 -12.07
CA ASP A 230 -47.45 -13.14 -11.32
C ASP A 230 -46.02 -13.22 -11.92
N VAL A 231 -45.17 -12.31 -11.45
CA VAL A 231 -43.68 -12.28 -11.51
C VAL A 231 -43.07 -11.28 -12.50
N GLU A 232 -43.19 -9.99 -12.16
CA GLU A 232 -42.09 -9.03 -12.33
C GLU A 232 -41.03 -9.32 -11.25
N GLY A 233 -39.79 -9.62 -11.66
CA GLY A 233 -38.68 -9.85 -10.73
C GLY A 233 -37.53 -10.64 -11.34
N ALA A 234 -36.76 -10.02 -12.24
CA ALA A 234 -35.49 -10.58 -12.71
C ALA A 234 -34.35 -10.17 -11.75
N PRO A 235 -33.61 -11.11 -11.12
CA PRO A 235 -32.48 -10.76 -10.26
C PRO A 235 -31.17 -10.65 -11.04
N LEU A 236 -30.54 -9.48 -10.90
CA LEU A 236 -29.13 -9.20 -10.62
C LEU A 236 -28.09 -10.32 -10.87
N LEU A 237 -27.16 -10.05 -11.80
CA LEU A 237 -25.82 -10.64 -11.83
C LEU A 237 -25.03 -10.21 -10.57
N GLN A 238 -25.13 -11.01 -9.50
CA GLN A 238 -24.24 -10.97 -8.35
C GLN A 238 -22.96 -11.76 -8.65
N ALA A 239 -21.80 -11.13 -8.42
CA ALA A 239 -20.55 -11.86 -8.22
C ALA A 239 -20.70 -12.81 -7.02
N PRO A 240 -20.14 -14.04 -7.06
CA PRO A 240 -20.39 -15.01 -6.00
C PRO A 240 -19.80 -14.53 -4.68
N ALA A 241 -20.64 -14.55 -3.64
CA ALA A 241 -20.23 -14.38 -2.26
C ALA A 241 -19.27 -15.51 -1.87
N LEU A 242 -18.09 -15.13 -1.35
CA LEU A 242 -17.15 -16.03 -0.70
C LEU A 242 -17.77 -16.55 0.60
N ASP A 243 -18.24 -17.80 0.59
CA ASP A 243 -18.44 -18.57 1.82
C ASP A 243 -17.06 -18.85 2.44
N LYS A 244 -16.86 -18.39 3.68
CA LYS A 244 -15.58 -18.50 4.42
C LYS A 244 -15.50 -19.75 5.29
N ASN A 245 -16.50 -20.63 5.29
CA ASN A 245 -16.54 -21.79 6.19
C ASN A 245 -16.64 -23.17 5.50
N ALA A 246 -16.51 -23.27 4.18
CA ALA A 246 -16.50 -24.57 3.50
C ALA A 246 -15.09 -25.19 3.45
N VAL A 247 -14.75 -26.00 4.46
CA VAL A 247 -13.67 -26.99 4.38
C VAL A 247 -14.26 -28.27 3.76
N PRO A 248 -13.82 -28.76 2.58
CA PRO A 248 -14.25 -30.06 2.10
C PRO A 248 -13.40 -31.13 2.79
N ALA A 249 -14.03 -31.88 3.69
CA ALA A 249 -13.53 -33.16 4.16
C ALA A 249 -13.61 -34.18 3.01
N VAL A 250 -12.47 -34.53 2.42
CA VAL A 250 -12.37 -35.67 1.49
C VAL A 250 -12.29 -36.95 2.32
N ARG A 251 -13.42 -37.63 2.51
CA ARG A 251 -13.48 -39.05 2.91
C ARG A 251 -13.18 -39.89 1.66
N CYS A 252 -11.99 -40.46 1.58
CA CYS A 252 -11.76 -41.61 0.71
C CYS A 252 -12.27 -42.87 1.41
N GLY A 253 -13.39 -43.41 0.92
CA GLY A 253 -13.82 -44.77 1.24
C GLY A 253 -13.05 -45.75 0.35
N ALA A 254 -12.30 -46.65 0.97
CA ALA A 254 -11.78 -47.85 0.33
C ALA A 254 -12.24 -49.04 1.18
N GLU A 255 -13.30 -49.71 0.73
CA GLU A 255 -13.69 -51.03 1.22
C GLU A 255 -13.13 -52.10 0.27
N GLY A 256 -12.49 -53.11 0.87
CA GLY A 256 -12.49 -54.48 0.35
C GLY A 256 -11.20 -54.95 -0.34
N ALA A 257 -10.35 -55.67 0.39
CA ALA A 257 -10.17 -57.12 0.24
C ALA A 257 -8.88 -57.65 0.92
N LYS A 258 -9.08 -58.58 1.86
CA LYS A 258 -8.34 -59.85 2.12
C LYS A 258 -6.80 -59.84 2.16
N GLN A 259 -6.18 -60.16 3.32
CA GLN A 259 -5.66 -61.51 3.68
C GLN A 259 -4.20 -61.66 3.16
N GLU A 260 -3.11 -61.80 3.95
CA GLU A 260 -2.78 -62.85 4.92
C GLU A 260 -1.41 -62.54 5.62
N ARG A 261 -1.29 -62.94 6.90
CA ARG A 261 -0.17 -63.50 7.71
C ARG A 261 1.35 -63.20 7.51
N HIS A 262 2.01 -63.05 8.70
CA HIS A 262 3.36 -63.50 9.14
C HIS A 262 4.57 -62.67 8.66
N SER A 263 5.68 -62.45 9.39
CA SER A 263 6.14 -62.73 10.76
C SER A 263 7.54 -62.07 10.92
N GLY A 264 7.86 -61.52 12.11
CA GLY A 264 9.20 -61.59 12.73
C GLY A 264 10.28 -60.57 12.37
N GLY A 265 10.88 -59.98 13.43
CA GLY A 265 12.34 -60.05 13.61
C GLY A 265 13.19 -58.80 13.42
N ASP A 266 13.33 -58.05 14.52
CA ASP A 266 14.58 -57.54 15.11
C ASP A 266 15.54 -56.51 14.44
N ALA A 267 16.09 -55.75 15.39
CA ALA A 267 17.37 -55.04 15.45
C ALA A 267 17.44 -53.62 14.84
N GLY A 268 17.60 -52.66 15.75
CA GLY A 268 17.82 -51.26 15.45
C GLY A 268 19.28 -50.89 15.21
N ALA A 269 19.46 -49.76 14.53
CA ALA A 269 20.58 -48.84 14.71
C ALA A 269 20.20 -47.48 14.12
N VAL A 270 20.22 -46.46 14.99
CA VAL A 270 20.66 -45.08 14.79
C VAL A 270 20.51 -44.47 13.38
N GLU A 271 19.60 -43.50 13.22
CA GLU A 271 19.87 -42.36 12.34
C GLU A 271 19.09 -41.09 12.72
N GLN A 272 19.82 -39.98 12.69
CA GLN A 272 19.40 -38.62 13.04
C GLN A 272 18.29 -38.14 12.09
N THR A 273 17.14 -37.76 12.63
CA THR A 273 16.11 -37.03 11.88
C THR A 273 16.31 -35.53 12.07
N SER A 274 17.14 -34.96 11.19
CA SER A 274 17.20 -33.52 10.95
C SER A 274 15.95 -33.11 10.19
N ALA A 275 15.02 -32.44 10.87
CA ALA A 275 13.88 -31.78 10.24
C ALA A 275 14.38 -30.55 9.47
N GLU A 276 14.48 -30.65 8.14
CA GLU A 276 14.84 -29.53 7.28
C GLU A 276 13.58 -28.70 6.96
N VAL A 277 13.65 -27.43 7.36
CA VAL A 277 12.65 -26.40 7.15
C VAL A 277 12.77 -25.90 5.71
N ASP A 278 11.78 -26.22 4.88
CA ASP A 278 11.77 -25.81 3.47
C ASP A 278 11.38 -24.31 3.34
N VAL A 279 12.40 -23.45 3.33
CA VAL A 279 12.28 -22.02 2.99
C VAL A 279 12.37 -21.90 1.47
N THR A 280 11.22 -21.92 0.79
CA THR A 280 11.17 -21.68 -0.66
C THR A 280 11.52 -20.23 -0.98
N VAL A 281 12.77 -20.03 -1.41
CA VAL A 281 13.28 -18.80 -2.01
C VAL A 281 12.67 -18.61 -3.41
N VAL A 282 12.21 -17.38 -3.65
CA VAL A 282 11.64 -16.92 -4.93
C VAL A 282 12.69 -16.99 -6.04
N VAL A 283 12.26 -17.56 -7.17
CA VAL A 283 12.96 -17.71 -8.45
C VAL A 283 13.74 -16.45 -8.83
N ILE A 284 15.05 -16.49 -8.61
CA ILE A 284 16.07 -15.88 -9.47
C ILE A 284 16.76 -17.07 -10.13
N ALA A 285 16.63 -17.16 -11.45
CA ALA A 285 17.41 -17.97 -12.38
C ALA A 285 18.01 -19.31 -11.85
N ARG A 286 17.37 -20.43 -12.22
CA ARG A 286 18.03 -21.74 -12.43
C ARG A 286 17.86 -22.03 -13.92
N ALA A 287 18.84 -22.49 -14.69
CA ALA A 287 20.09 -23.14 -14.33
C ALA A 287 21.20 -22.80 -15.34
N ASP A 288 22.37 -22.51 -14.80
CA ASP A 288 23.64 -22.75 -15.47
C ASP A 288 23.83 -24.27 -15.53
N SER A 289 23.51 -24.86 -16.68
CA SER A 289 23.81 -26.26 -17.01
C SER A 289 24.90 -26.32 -18.09
N ARG A 290 25.98 -25.55 -17.91
CA ARG A 290 27.11 -25.51 -18.86
C ARG A 290 28.47 -25.92 -18.30
N ALA A 291 28.54 -26.44 -17.08
CA ALA A 291 29.82 -26.86 -16.50
C ALA A 291 29.69 -28.06 -15.55
N ALA A 292 29.44 -29.25 -16.10
CA ALA A 292 29.83 -30.55 -15.52
C ALA A 292 29.21 -31.68 -16.36
N LEU A 293 29.86 -32.05 -17.47
CA LEU A 293 29.86 -33.38 -18.13
C LEU A 293 30.61 -33.29 -19.47
N PHE A 294 31.71 -32.51 -19.49
CA PHE A 294 32.69 -32.50 -20.56
C PHE A 294 34.07 -32.72 -19.92
N ASP A 295 34.21 -33.82 -19.18
CA ASP A 295 35.54 -34.32 -18.81
C ASP A 295 35.48 -35.81 -18.46
N GLN A 296 35.30 -36.66 -19.48
CA GLN A 296 35.91 -37.98 -19.57
C GLN A 296 35.64 -38.59 -20.95
N ALA A 297 36.68 -39.20 -21.51
CA ALA A 297 36.74 -39.94 -22.78
C ALA A 297 37.02 -39.12 -24.06
N SER A 298 38.15 -38.43 -24.07
CA SER A 298 39.10 -38.56 -25.19
C SER A 298 39.63 -40.01 -25.21
N GLY A 299 38.96 -40.87 -25.97
CA GLY A 299 39.34 -42.27 -26.18
C GLY A 299 38.90 -42.72 -27.57
N CYS A 300 39.87 -42.81 -28.46
CA CYS A 300 39.75 -43.27 -29.84
C CYS A 300 38.96 -44.58 -29.97
N VAL A 301 37.86 -44.59 -30.72
CA VAL A 301 37.36 -45.81 -31.39
C VAL A 301 36.87 -45.41 -32.78
N GLN A 302 37.69 -45.67 -33.79
CA GLN A 302 37.19 -45.87 -35.15
C GLN A 302 36.32 -47.14 -35.13
N LEU A 303 35.08 -47.04 -35.62
CA LEU A 303 34.35 -48.20 -36.12
C LEU A 303 34.18 -48.02 -37.62
N SER A 304 35.07 -48.69 -38.35
CA SER A 304 34.92 -48.99 -39.77
C SER A 304 33.75 -49.95 -39.99
N SER A 305 33.14 -49.81 -41.16
CA SER A 305 32.43 -50.84 -41.93
C SER A 305 32.31 -52.25 -41.31
N SER A 306 31.07 -52.69 -41.07
CA SER A 306 30.43 -53.82 -41.77
C SER A 306 29.30 -54.40 -40.92
N ASP A 307 28.13 -54.47 -41.54
CA ASP A 307 27.09 -55.51 -41.45
C ASP A 307 26.47 -55.90 -40.09
N ASN A 308 25.13 -55.88 -40.12
CA ASN A 308 24.19 -56.58 -39.23
C ASN A 308 24.11 -56.13 -37.76
N VAL A 309 23.25 -55.15 -37.49
CA VAL A 309 22.21 -55.25 -36.44
C VAL A 309 20.98 -54.47 -36.88
N GLY A 310 19.98 -55.17 -37.42
CA GLY A 310 18.62 -54.65 -37.55
C GLY A 310 17.89 -54.72 -36.22
N GLY A 311 17.19 -53.64 -35.86
CA GLY A 311 16.13 -53.63 -34.86
C GLY A 311 16.56 -53.29 -33.44
N TYR A 312 16.73 -52.00 -33.11
CA TYR A 312 16.50 -51.44 -31.76
C TYR A 312 16.65 -49.89 -31.74
N PHE A 313 16.17 -49.16 -32.76
CA PHE A 313 16.26 -47.68 -32.78
C PHE A 313 15.06 -47.02 -33.48
N ASP A 314 13.83 -47.47 -33.20
CA ASP A 314 12.60 -46.79 -33.71
C ASP A 314 11.82 -46.00 -32.64
N GLY A 315 12.27 -45.99 -31.37
CA GLY A 315 11.55 -45.33 -30.27
C GLY A 315 12.10 -43.99 -29.77
N GLY A 316 13.34 -43.61 -30.14
CA GLY A 316 14.03 -42.45 -29.54
C GLY A 316 13.86 -41.13 -30.31
N ALA A 317 13.70 -41.19 -31.64
CA ALA A 317 13.51 -40.00 -32.48
C ALA A 317 12.25 -39.16 -32.11
N PRO A 318 11.07 -39.75 -31.86
CA PRO A 318 9.90 -38.95 -31.46
C PRO A 318 10.01 -38.36 -30.06
N ALA A 319 10.75 -38.98 -29.14
CA ALA A 319 10.98 -38.45 -27.78
C ALA A 319 11.95 -37.25 -27.79
N ILE A 320 12.98 -37.29 -28.63
CA ILE A 320 13.92 -36.16 -28.82
C ILE A 320 13.24 -35.02 -29.59
N ALA A 321 12.41 -35.31 -30.60
CA ALA A 321 11.60 -34.32 -31.29
C ALA A 321 10.58 -33.64 -30.36
N ALA A 322 9.89 -34.41 -29.51
CA ALA A 322 8.97 -33.84 -28.51
C ALA A 322 9.69 -33.03 -27.43
N ALA A 323 10.90 -33.43 -27.01
CA ALA A 323 11.70 -32.67 -26.06
C ALA A 323 12.22 -31.35 -26.66
N THR A 324 12.66 -31.38 -27.93
CA THR A 324 13.13 -30.17 -28.65
C THR A 324 11.98 -29.24 -29.03
N GLU A 325 10.79 -29.75 -29.34
CA GLU A 325 9.58 -28.95 -29.50
C GLU A 325 9.13 -28.33 -28.17
N ALA A 326 9.16 -29.10 -27.07
CA ALA A 326 8.83 -28.57 -25.73
C ALA A 326 9.83 -27.50 -25.26
N GLU A 327 11.13 -27.67 -25.54
CA GLU A 327 12.16 -26.66 -25.28
C GLU A 327 12.01 -25.44 -26.20
N GLY A 328 11.67 -25.63 -27.47
CA GLY A 328 11.38 -24.55 -28.42
C GLY A 328 10.11 -23.75 -28.05
N GLU A 329 9.07 -24.42 -27.57
CA GLU A 329 7.86 -23.79 -27.02
C GLU A 329 8.14 -23.05 -25.71
N ALA A 330 8.98 -23.61 -24.83
CA ALA A 330 9.39 -22.94 -23.60
C ALA A 330 10.22 -21.67 -23.90
N TRP A 331 11.19 -21.76 -24.81
CA TRP A 331 12.02 -20.63 -25.20
C TRP A 331 11.24 -19.54 -25.94
N SER A 332 10.33 -19.92 -26.84
CA SER A 332 9.46 -18.96 -27.54
C SER A 332 8.47 -18.27 -26.60
N ARG A 333 7.97 -18.96 -25.57
CA ARG A 333 7.17 -18.39 -24.47
C ARG A 333 7.98 -17.44 -23.59
N ASP A 334 9.21 -17.79 -23.23
CA ASP A 334 10.08 -16.89 -22.44
C ASP A 334 10.45 -15.65 -23.25
N ALA A 335 10.78 -15.81 -24.54
CA ALA A 335 11.07 -14.70 -25.43
C ALA A 335 9.86 -13.79 -25.68
N SER A 336 8.63 -14.30 -25.66
CA SER A 336 7.42 -13.46 -25.76
C SER A 336 7.15 -12.70 -24.46
N LEU A 337 7.34 -13.32 -23.29
CA LEU A 337 7.23 -12.68 -21.98
C LEU A 337 8.21 -11.51 -21.82
N TRP A 338 9.47 -11.69 -22.21
CA TRP A 338 10.46 -10.60 -22.18
C TRP A 338 10.12 -9.47 -23.14
N ARG A 339 9.57 -9.77 -24.32
CA ARG A 339 9.11 -8.76 -25.28
C ARG A 339 7.92 -7.97 -24.75
N GLU A 340 6.95 -8.63 -24.11
CA GLU A 340 5.82 -7.97 -23.46
C GLU A 340 6.28 -7.07 -22.31
N ALA A 341 7.14 -7.58 -21.42
CA ALA A 341 7.69 -6.80 -20.31
C ALA A 341 8.49 -5.59 -20.80
N ALA A 342 9.31 -5.75 -21.84
CA ALA A 342 10.06 -4.66 -22.46
C ALA A 342 9.13 -3.63 -23.11
N ALA A 343 8.02 -4.07 -23.73
CA ALA A 343 7.03 -3.17 -24.30
C ALA A 343 6.30 -2.36 -23.22
N GLU A 344 5.85 -2.99 -22.13
CA GLU A 344 5.24 -2.31 -20.98
C GLU A 344 6.22 -1.31 -20.33
N LEU A 345 7.50 -1.69 -20.19
CA LEU A 345 8.53 -0.79 -19.66
C LEU A 345 8.77 0.41 -20.56
N ARG A 346 8.87 0.20 -21.88
CA ARG A 346 9.01 1.30 -22.85
C ARG A 346 7.80 2.23 -22.80
N GLU A 347 6.60 1.67 -22.68
CA GLU A 347 5.36 2.44 -22.56
C GLU A 347 5.32 3.27 -21.27
N ALA A 348 5.79 2.71 -20.16
CA ALA A 348 5.85 3.39 -18.86
C ALA A 348 6.80 4.59 -18.83
N VAL A 349 7.87 4.58 -19.64
CA VAL A 349 8.85 5.69 -19.74
C VAL A 349 8.46 6.69 -20.84
N ARG A 350 7.38 6.47 -21.59
CA ARG A 350 6.94 7.44 -22.61
C ARG A 350 6.63 8.81 -21.98
N PRO A 351 7.01 9.92 -22.63
CA PRO A 351 6.71 11.27 -22.13
C PRO A 351 5.22 11.51 -21.86
N ALA A 352 4.33 10.90 -22.66
CA ALA A 352 2.89 10.97 -22.43
C ALA A 352 2.45 10.26 -21.14
N ALA A 353 3.00 9.08 -20.83
CA ALA A 353 2.70 8.36 -19.60
C ALA A 353 3.25 9.12 -18.37
N LEU A 354 4.49 9.59 -18.45
CA LEU A 354 5.11 10.42 -17.42
C LEU A 354 4.32 11.71 -17.20
N GLY A 355 3.95 12.42 -18.26
CA GLY A 355 3.19 13.67 -18.18
C GLY A 355 1.82 13.51 -17.51
N ARG A 356 1.09 12.42 -17.82
CA ARG A 356 -0.18 12.09 -17.14
C ARG A 356 0.03 11.82 -15.65
N PHE A 357 1.07 11.05 -15.31
CA PHE A 357 1.37 10.73 -13.93
C PHE A 357 1.81 11.97 -13.14
N LEU A 358 2.67 12.81 -13.72
CA LEU A 358 3.15 14.06 -13.11
C LEU A 358 2.00 15.06 -12.89
N ARG A 359 1.06 15.18 -13.84
CA ARG A 359 -0.10 16.07 -13.72
C ARG A 359 -0.99 15.76 -12.51
N LEU A 360 -1.02 14.50 -12.06
CA LEU A 360 -1.77 14.08 -10.87
C LEU A 360 -0.86 13.99 -9.63
N GLY A 361 0.36 13.49 -9.79
CA GLY A 361 1.31 13.22 -8.72
C GLY A 361 1.91 14.48 -8.11
N VAL A 362 2.24 15.51 -8.90
CA VAL A 362 2.80 16.77 -8.38
C VAL A 362 1.77 17.50 -7.50
N PRO A 363 0.52 17.73 -7.93
CA PRO A 363 -0.48 18.32 -7.04
C PRO A 363 -0.78 17.46 -5.81
N GLY A 364 -0.82 16.13 -5.95
CA GLY A 364 -0.96 15.23 -4.81
C GLY A 364 0.19 15.35 -3.80
N GLY A 365 1.43 15.46 -4.29
CA GLY A 365 2.63 15.75 -3.49
C GLY A 365 2.54 17.08 -2.76
N LEU A 366 2.18 18.14 -3.49
CA LEU A 366 2.01 19.48 -2.93
C LEU A 366 0.91 19.54 -1.86
N GLY A 367 -0.22 18.88 -2.08
CA GLY A 367 -1.29 18.78 -1.08
C GLY A 367 -0.78 18.17 0.22
N ILE A 368 -0.15 16.98 0.17
CA ILE A 368 0.33 16.30 1.37
C ILE A 368 1.42 17.11 2.09
N ILE A 369 2.37 17.71 1.37
CA ILE A 369 3.43 18.50 2.01
C ILE A 369 2.88 19.80 2.63
N PHE A 370 1.94 20.48 1.97
CA PHE A 370 1.33 21.68 2.54
C PHE A 370 0.58 21.38 3.84
N GLU A 371 -0.16 20.28 3.89
CA GLU A 371 -0.84 19.80 5.09
C GLU A 371 0.15 19.41 6.19
N SER A 372 1.16 18.60 5.85
CA SER A 372 2.08 18.05 6.84
C SER A 372 3.00 19.11 7.46
N VAL A 373 3.53 20.04 6.65
CA VAL A 373 4.43 21.11 7.12
C VAL A 373 3.70 22.09 8.05
N CYS A 374 2.40 22.28 7.87
CA CYS A 374 1.58 23.12 8.75
C CYS A 374 1.65 22.64 10.21
N PHE A 375 1.56 21.34 10.46
CA PHE A 375 1.62 20.77 11.82
C PHE A 375 3.03 20.84 12.45
N GLU A 376 4.08 20.74 11.63
CA GLU A 376 5.45 20.95 12.10
C GLU A 376 5.65 22.43 12.52
N LEU A 377 5.13 23.38 11.73
CA LEU A 377 5.21 24.80 12.06
C LEU A 377 4.37 25.17 13.29
N SER A 378 3.19 24.57 13.47
CA SER A 378 2.39 24.77 14.69
C SER A 378 3.13 24.27 15.93
N THR A 379 3.89 23.19 15.82
CA THR A 379 4.74 22.67 16.90
C THR A 379 5.84 23.65 17.27
N VAL A 380 6.47 24.29 16.27
CA VAL A 380 7.47 25.35 16.51
C VAL A 380 6.84 26.56 17.22
N LEU A 381 5.63 26.96 16.86
CA LEU A 381 4.90 28.04 17.54
C LEU A 381 4.55 27.66 18.98
N ALA A 382 4.03 26.45 19.21
CA ALA A 382 3.74 25.96 20.55
C ALA A 382 5.00 25.91 21.44
N GLY A 383 6.16 25.58 20.84
CA GLY A 383 7.48 25.61 21.47
C GLY A 383 7.84 26.94 22.15
N ARG A 384 7.29 28.06 21.67
CA ARG A 384 7.54 29.40 22.22
C ARG A 384 6.69 29.73 23.45
N LEU A 385 5.60 29.01 23.67
CA LEU A 385 4.65 29.26 24.76
C LEU A 385 5.09 28.62 26.09
N GLY A 386 6.07 27.72 26.05
CA GLY A 386 6.65 27.07 27.22
C GLY A 386 6.42 25.55 27.25
N ALA A 387 7.07 24.89 28.20
CA ALA A 387 7.14 23.42 28.23
C ALA A 387 5.78 22.74 28.42
N VAL A 388 4.88 23.32 29.23
CA VAL A 388 3.54 22.76 29.50
C VAL A 388 2.69 22.76 28.23
N ASP A 389 2.61 23.90 27.54
CA ASP A 389 1.83 24.03 26.30
C ASP A 389 2.41 23.20 25.17
N THR A 390 3.75 23.15 25.05
CA THR A 390 4.43 22.33 24.05
C THR A 390 4.16 20.84 24.26
N ALA A 391 4.19 20.37 25.51
CA ALA A 391 3.89 18.98 25.84
C ALA A 391 2.43 18.64 25.53
N ALA A 392 1.48 19.50 25.91
CA ALA A 392 0.06 19.32 25.61
C ALA A 392 -0.21 19.32 24.09
N HIS A 393 0.39 20.25 23.35
CA HIS A 393 0.28 20.33 21.88
C HIS A 393 0.81 19.06 21.21
N SER A 394 2.01 18.60 21.58
CA SER A 394 2.65 17.42 21.00
C SER A 394 1.87 16.13 21.29
N ALA A 395 1.35 16.00 22.51
CA ALA A 395 0.48 14.90 22.90
C ALA A 395 -0.78 14.87 22.03
N MET A 396 -1.44 16.01 21.86
CA MET A 396 -2.68 16.10 21.10
C MET A 396 -2.47 15.91 19.59
N LEU A 397 -1.40 16.46 19.01
CA LEU A 397 -1.04 16.17 17.61
C LEU A 397 -0.78 14.69 17.37
N SER A 398 -0.19 13.98 18.34
CA SER A 398 0.03 12.53 18.24
C SER A 398 -1.29 11.75 18.18
N VAL A 399 -2.28 12.20 18.96
CA VAL A 399 -3.63 11.62 19.01
C VAL A 399 -4.37 11.88 17.70
N MET A 400 -4.39 13.12 17.25
CA MET A 400 -5.03 13.53 15.99
C MET A 400 -4.41 12.80 14.80
N ALA A 401 -3.08 12.72 14.73
CA ALA A 401 -2.41 11.97 13.68
C ALA A 401 -2.81 10.48 13.67
N PHE A 402 -2.98 9.86 14.85
CA PHE A 402 -3.47 8.49 14.95
C PHE A 402 -4.93 8.34 14.49
N MET A 403 -5.81 9.26 14.92
CA MET A 403 -7.23 9.26 14.57
C MET A 403 -7.44 9.47 13.06
N TYR A 404 -6.79 10.49 12.48
CA TYR A 404 -6.84 10.81 11.05
C TYR A 404 -6.37 9.66 10.16
N LEU A 405 -5.19 9.11 10.46
CA LEU A 405 -4.62 8.03 9.69
C LEU A 405 -5.52 6.79 9.75
N SER A 406 -5.96 6.42 10.95
CA SER A 406 -6.74 5.21 11.17
C SER A 406 -8.11 5.28 10.50
N CYS A 407 -8.77 6.43 10.43
CA CYS A 407 -10.14 6.49 9.95
C CYS A 407 -10.30 7.33 8.66
N PRO A 408 -10.27 8.67 8.67
CA PRO A 408 -10.51 9.51 7.49
C PRO A 408 -9.63 9.15 6.31
N PHE A 409 -8.32 9.04 6.52
CA PHE A 409 -7.37 8.76 5.44
C PHE A 409 -7.57 7.35 4.85
N ALA A 410 -7.80 6.36 5.70
CA ALA A 410 -8.04 4.97 5.29
C ALA A 410 -9.36 4.82 4.51
N ILE A 411 -10.43 5.46 4.98
CA ILE A 411 -11.74 5.50 4.30
C ILE A 411 -11.62 6.28 2.99
N GLY A 412 -10.89 7.40 2.98
CA GLY A 412 -10.62 8.20 1.80
C GLY A 412 -9.87 7.42 0.71
N ILE A 413 -8.87 6.60 1.06
CA ILE A 413 -8.21 5.69 0.09
C ILE A 413 -9.21 4.68 -0.47
N ALA A 414 -10.02 4.06 0.39
CA ALA A 414 -11.01 3.08 -0.04
C ALA A 414 -12.07 3.71 -0.97
N GLY A 415 -12.53 4.92 -0.64
CA GLY A 415 -13.44 5.71 -1.47
C GLY A 415 -12.83 6.11 -2.80
N SER A 416 -11.58 6.59 -2.80
CA SER A 416 -10.83 6.92 -4.02
C SER A 416 -10.77 5.74 -4.99
N ILE A 417 -10.42 4.55 -4.48
CA ILE A 417 -10.33 3.33 -5.28
C ILE A 417 -11.71 2.91 -5.78
N ARG A 418 -12.73 2.91 -4.90
CA ARG A 418 -14.09 2.48 -5.27
C ARG A 418 -14.70 3.39 -6.33
N VAL A 419 -14.59 4.71 -6.15
CA VAL A 419 -15.06 5.71 -7.10
C VAL A 419 -14.31 5.58 -8.41
N GLY A 420 -12.97 5.50 -8.38
CA GLY A 420 -12.18 5.35 -9.60
C GLY A 420 -12.48 4.06 -10.37
N ASN A 421 -12.67 2.93 -9.68
CA ASN A 421 -13.09 1.67 -10.32
C ASN A 421 -14.47 1.79 -10.99
N LEU A 422 -15.44 2.45 -10.35
CA LEU A 422 -16.79 2.63 -10.90
C LEU A 422 -16.82 3.62 -12.07
N LEU A 423 -16.01 4.68 -12.01
CA LEU A 423 -15.82 5.61 -13.12
C LEU A 423 -15.19 4.92 -14.33
N GLY A 424 -14.13 4.13 -14.09
CA GLY A 424 -13.50 3.32 -15.13
C GLY A 424 -14.45 2.30 -15.77
N ALA A 425 -15.38 1.75 -14.99
CA ALA A 425 -16.42 0.84 -15.46
C ALA A 425 -17.59 1.54 -16.18
N GLY A 426 -17.58 2.87 -16.31
CA GLY A 426 -18.66 3.63 -16.94
C GLY A 426 -19.95 3.71 -16.11
N GLN A 427 -19.86 3.62 -14.78
CA GLN A 427 -21.02 3.59 -13.88
C GLN A 427 -21.13 4.89 -13.04
N PRO A 428 -21.66 5.99 -13.60
CA PRO A 428 -21.66 7.30 -12.92
C PRO A 428 -22.55 7.36 -11.67
N GLU A 429 -23.75 6.77 -11.69
CA GLU A 429 -24.65 6.79 -10.51
C GLU A 429 -24.07 5.96 -9.36
N ALA A 430 -23.50 4.79 -9.66
CA ALA A 430 -22.82 3.98 -8.65
C ALA A 430 -21.60 4.73 -8.07
N SER A 431 -20.86 5.45 -8.92
CA SER A 431 -19.73 6.29 -8.49
C SER A 431 -20.17 7.39 -7.52
N ARG A 432 -21.30 8.06 -7.81
CA ARG A 432 -21.91 9.07 -6.94
C ARG A 432 -22.29 8.49 -5.58
N ILE A 433 -22.99 7.36 -5.57
CA ILE A 433 -23.41 6.70 -4.32
C ILE A 433 -22.18 6.27 -3.51
N ALA A 434 -21.17 5.69 -4.15
CA ALA A 434 -19.93 5.30 -3.48
C ALA A 434 -19.21 6.51 -2.86
N GLY A 435 -19.16 7.64 -3.56
CA GLY A 435 -18.60 8.88 -3.04
C GLY A 435 -19.36 9.38 -1.81
N LEU A 436 -20.68 9.47 -1.89
CA LEU A 436 -21.54 9.92 -0.79
C LEU A 436 -21.43 9.01 0.44
N LEU A 437 -21.43 7.68 0.24
CA LEU A 437 -21.26 6.72 1.33
C LEU A 437 -19.88 6.84 1.97
N THR A 438 -18.83 7.09 1.19
CA THR A 438 -17.47 7.30 1.73
C THR A 438 -17.45 8.47 2.71
N VAL A 439 -18.01 9.61 2.31
CA VAL A 439 -18.06 10.81 3.16
C VAL A 439 -18.98 10.61 4.35
N GLY A 440 -20.17 10.04 4.16
CA GLY A 440 -21.15 9.80 5.23
C GLY A 440 -20.63 8.85 6.30
N VAL A 441 -20.01 7.73 5.91
CA VAL A 441 -19.42 6.77 6.86
C VAL A 441 -18.25 7.39 7.63
N SER A 442 -17.37 8.13 6.94
CA SER A 442 -16.23 8.80 7.59
C SER A 442 -16.68 9.86 8.59
N GLY A 443 -17.59 10.75 8.17
CA GLY A 443 -18.12 11.81 9.05
C GLY A 443 -18.88 11.25 10.25
N SER A 444 -19.66 10.19 10.07
CA SER A 444 -20.38 9.54 11.18
C SER A 444 -19.42 8.91 12.18
N LEU A 445 -18.39 8.21 11.70
CA LEU A 445 -17.38 7.59 12.56
C LEU A 445 -16.57 8.64 13.32
N MET A 446 -16.16 9.72 12.66
CA MET A 446 -15.43 10.81 13.32
C MET A 446 -16.28 11.61 14.29
N SER A 447 -17.58 11.75 14.04
CA SER A 447 -18.51 12.31 15.02
C SER A 447 -18.58 11.47 16.30
N LEU A 448 -18.55 10.14 16.18
CA LEU A 448 -18.50 9.24 17.33
C LEU A 448 -17.17 9.34 18.08
N VAL A 449 -16.05 9.42 17.36
CA VAL A 449 -14.71 9.58 17.96
C VAL A 449 -14.59 10.93 18.68
N ALA A 450 -15.08 12.02 18.08
CA ALA A 450 -15.14 13.33 18.69
C ALA A 450 -16.00 13.33 19.96
N ALA A 451 -17.18 12.69 19.94
CA ALA A 451 -18.02 12.55 21.12
C ALA A 451 -17.33 11.75 22.24
N ALA A 452 -16.63 10.67 21.90
CA ALA A 452 -15.87 9.88 22.86
C ALA A 452 -14.71 10.70 23.48
N LEU A 453 -13.98 11.46 22.66
CA LEU A 453 -12.91 12.35 23.11
C LEU A 453 -13.46 13.41 24.08
N LEU A 454 -14.59 14.04 23.77
CA LEU A 454 -15.23 15.01 24.65
C LEU A 454 -15.69 14.39 25.97
N ALA A 455 -16.24 13.18 25.94
CA ALA A 455 -16.68 12.47 27.13
C ALA A 455 -15.52 12.14 28.08
N CYS A 456 -14.35 11.79 27.54
CA CYS A 456 -13.17 11.44 28.34
C CYS A 456 -12.16 12.59 28.50
N ARG A 457 -12.45 13.81 28.02
CA ARG A 457 -11.48 14.91 27.90
C ARG A 457 -10.71 15.25 29.19
N ASN A 458 -11.35 15.10 30.34
CA ASN A 458 -10.75 15.43 31.65
C ASN A 458 -9.81 14.34 32.18
N VAL A 459 -9.91 13.12 31.64
CA VAL A 459 -9.11 11.96 32.05
C VAL A 459 -8.06 11.63 31.00
N PHE A 460 -8.36 11.91 29.72
CA PHE A 460 -7.54 11.55 28.58
C PHE A 460 -6.08 12.05 28.69
N GLY A 461 -5.85 13.24 29.24
CA GLY A 461 -4.50 13.79 29.40
C GLY A 461 -3.57 12.95 30.29
N TYR A 462 -4.11 12.15 31.22
CA TYR A 462 -3.30 11.28 32.09
C TYR A 462 -2.61 10.15 31.34
N MET A 463 -3.01 9.85 30.09
CA MET A 463 -2.28 8.91 29.24
C MET A 463 -0.91 9.44 28.79
N PHE A 464 -0.71 10.76 28.83
CA PHE A 464 0.49 11.42 28.30
C PHE A 464 1.34 12.07 29.38
N SER A 465 0.72 12.59 30.45
CA SER A 465 1.44 13.29 31.51
C SER A 465 0.77 13.09 32.86
N ASN A 466 1.60 12.98 33.89
CA ASN A 466 1.17 13.02 35.29
C ASN A 466 1.11 14.45 35.85
N ASP A 467 1.58 15.48 35.12
CA ASP A 467 1.47 16.88 35.54
C ASP A 467 0.03 17.38 35.33
N PRO A 468 -0.72 17.73 36.40
CA PRO A 468 -2.09 18.20 36.29
C PRO A 468 -2.24 19.44 35.39
N ARG A 469 -1.21 20.29 35.26
CA ARG A 469 -1.23 21.47 34.39
C ARG A 469 -1.32 21.08 32.92
N VAL A 470 -0.54 20.06 32.50
CA VAL A 470 -0.59 19.55 31.12
C VAL A 470 -1.95 18.91 30.84
N VAL A 471 -2.48 18.15 31.80
CA VAL A 471 -3.80 17.50 31.66
C VAL A 471 -4.92 18.54 31.50
N GLN A 472 -4.89 19.63 32.26
CA GLN A 472 -5.86 20.71 32.14
C GLN A 472 -5.81 21.40 30.76
N VAL A 473 -4.59 21.65 30.25
CA VAL A 473 -4.43 22.22 28.90
C VAL A 473 -4.96 21.25 27.83
N ILE A 474 -4.64 19.96 27.93
CA ILE A 474 -5.18 18.90 27.04
C ILE A 474 -6.72 18.88 27.08
N ALA A 475 -7.33 18.95 28.26
CA ALA A 475 -8.79 18.97 28.41
C ALA A 475 -9.42 20.21 27.75
N ARG A 476 -8.75 21.36 27.82
CA ARG A 476 -9.18 22.61 27.18
C ARG A 476 -9.08 22.53 25.65
N ILE A 477 -7.93 22.12 25.11
CA ILE A 477 -7.73 22.05 23.66
C ILE A 477 -8.54 20.92 22.99
N SER A 478 -8.93 19.89 23.75
CA SER A 478 -9.83 18.81 23.28
C SER A 478 -11.15 19.34 22.71
N LEU A 479 -11.60 20.53 23.10
CA LEU A 479 -12.78 21.18 22.52
C LEU A 479 -12.58 21.54 21.04
N PHE A 480 -11.43 22.13 20.70
CA PHE A 480 -11.08 22.44 19.32
C PHE A 480 -10.87 21.17 18.51
N VAL A 481 -10.19 20.19 19.10
CA VAL A 481 -9.89 18.90 18.45
C VAL A 481 -11.16 18.14 18.13
N ALA A 482 -12.14 18.11 19.02
CA ALA A 482 -13.40 17.43 18.75
C ALA A 482 -14.16 18.02 17.54
N PHE A 483 -14.15 19.35 17.39
CA PHE A 483 -14.70 20.00 16.20
C PHE A 483 -13.88 19.68 14.95
N LEU A 484 -12.56 19.78 15.06
CA LEU A 484 -11.61 19.48 14.00
C LEU A 484 -11.79 18.04 13.50
N GLU A 485 -11.98 17.06 14.38
CA GLU A 485 -12.07 15.66 13.98
C GLU A 485 -13.27 15.35 13.09
N VAL A 486 -14.40 16.01 13.35
CA VAL A 486 -15.58 15.89 12.48
C VAL A 486 -15.29 16.47 11.10
N SER A 487 -14.69 17.66 11.07
CA SER A 487 -14.30 18.35 9.83
C SER A 487 -13.26 17.55 9.04
N ASP A 488 -12.26 17.01 9.72
CA ASP A 488 -11.18 16.21 9.16
C ASP A 488 -11.70 14.88 8.59
N GLY A 489 -12.70 14.28 9.27
CA GLY A 489 -13.47 13.16 8.75
C GLY A 489 -14.11 13.40 7.39
N LEU A 490 -14.70 14.57 7.21
CA LEU A 490 -15.32 15.00 5.95
C LEU A 490 -14.26 15.42 4.92
N LEU A 491 -13.20 16.10 5.35
CA LEU A 491 -12.08 16.53 4.52
C LEU A 491 -11.35 15.32 3.92
N GLY A 492 -10.83 14.41 4.74
CA GLY A 492 -10.02 13.28 4.28
C GLY A 492 -10.78 12.35 3.35
N SER A 493 -12.08 12.15 3.61
CA SER A 493 -12.94 11.31 2.79
C SER A 493 -13.33 11.97 1.47
N SER A 494 -13.73 13.25 1.47
CA SER A 494 -14.04 14.00 0.24
C SER A 494 -12.79 14.22 -0.62
N HIS A 495 -11.63 14.45 0.00
CA HIS A 495 -10.32 14.47 -0.64
C HIS A 495 -10.06 13.13 -1.34
N GLY A 496 -10.31 12.00 -0.69
CA GLY A 496 -10.25 10.68 -1.30
C GLY A 496 -11.13 10.55 -2.55
N VAL A 497 -12.39 10.96 -2.48
CA VAL A 497 -13.33 10.92 -3.62
C VAL A 497 -12.83 11.78 -4.79
N LEU A 498 -12.40 13.02 -4.52
CA LEU A 498 -11.85 13.93 -5.52
C LEU A 498 -10.59 13.37 -6.19
N ARG A 499 -9.72 12.69 -5.43
CA ARG A 499 -8.57 11.96 -5.99
C ARG A 499 -9.05 10.84 -6.92
N GLY A 500 -10.07 10.08 -6.56
CA GLY A 500 -10.66 9.05 -7.44
C GLY A 500 -11.15 9.59 -8.80
N CYS A 501 -11.63 10.84 -8.84
CA CYS A 501 -12.04 11.52 -10.08
C CYS A 501 -10.84 12.12 -10.87
N GLY A 502 -9.72 12.36 -10.19
CA GLY A 502 -8.55 13.02 -10.77
C GLY A 502 -8.49 14.53 -10.54
N HIS A 503 -9.14 15.03 -9.48
CA HIS A 503 -9.19 16.45 -9.10
C HIS A 503 -8.16 16.83 -8.02
N GLN A 504 -6.94 16.29 -8.11
CA GLN A 504 -5.84 16.55 -7.16
C GLN A 504 -5.44 18.03 -7.09
N ILE A 505 -5.59 18.78 -8.19
CA ILE A 505 -5.28 20.22 -8.18
C ILE A 505 -6.24 20.97 -7.27
N THR A 506 -7.54 20.66 -7.37
CA THR A 506 -8.56 21.28 -6.52
C THR A 506 -8.27 21.03 -5.05
N THR A 507 -7.88 19.80 -4.70
CA THR A 507 -7.57 19.46 -3.30
C THR A 507 -6.26 20.11 -2.84
N ALA A 508 -5.22 20.15 -3.68
CA ALA A 508 -3.96 20.81 -3.35
C ALA A 508 -4.13 22.33 -3.11
N VAL A 509 -4.92 23.00 -3.96
CA VAL A 509 -5.24 24.43 -3.80
C VAL A 509 -6.08 24.67 -2.55
N ALA A 510 -7.09 23.83 -2.30
CA ALA A 510 -7.90 23.91 -1.09
C ALA A 510 -7.04 23.77 0.17
N THR A 511 -6.15 22.78 0.21
CA THR A 511 -5.21 22.55 1.32
C THR A 511 -4.28 23.74 1.53
N PHE A 512 -3.75 24.34 0.46
CA PHE A 512 -2.90 25.52 0.58
C PHE A 512 -3.68 26.72 1.17
N ILE A 513 -4.87 27.02 0.63
CA ILE A 513 -5.69 28.13 1.13
C ILE A 513 -6.11 27.90 2.59
N GLY A 514 -6.56 26.69 2.91
CA GLY A 514 -7.01 26.36 4.25
C GLY A 514 -5.87 26.32 5.25
N PHE A 515 -4.85 25.48 5.08
CA PHE A 515 -3.80 25.33 6.09
C PHE A 515 -2.81 26.49 6.12
N TRP A 516 -2.43 27.06 4.98
CA TRP A 516 -1.42 28.13 4.95
C TRP A 516 -2.04 29.52 5.08
N LEU A 517 -2.94 29.90 4.17
CA LEU A 517 -3.48 31.26 4.17
C LEU A 517 -4.44 31.52 5.34
N THR A 518 -5.18 30.49 5.76
CA THR A 518 -6.11 30.60 6.89
C THR A 518 -5.47 30.07 8.17
N GLY A 519 -5.05 28.81 8.19
CA GLY A 519 -4.70 28.09 9.42
C GLY A 519 -3.49 28.66 10.14
N ILE A 520 -2.32 28.65 9.48
CA ILE A 520 -1.09 29.22 10.04
C ILE A 520 -1.23 30.72 10.29
N THR A 521 -1.78 31.48 9.34
CA THR A 521 -1.89 32.94 9.49
C THR A 521 -2.79 33.32 10.65
N LEU A 522 -4.00 32.73 10.74
CA LEU A 522 -4.93 32.98 11.84
C LEU A 522 -4.37 32.45 13.17
N GLY A 523 -3.75 31.26 13.15
CA GLY A 523 -3.13 30.66 14.32
C GLY A 523 -2.04 31.54 14.91
N TYR A 524 -1.17 32.09 14.06
CA TYR A 524 -0.12 33.03 14.46
C TYR A 524 -0.71 34.34 15.00
N LEU A 525 -1.71 34.93 14.30
CA LEU A 525 -2.35 36.17 14.73
C LEU A 525 -3.06 36.02 16.08
N LEU A 526 -3.79 34.93 16.29
CA LEU A 526 -4.50 34.67 17.55
C LEU A 526 -3.53 34.34 18.69
N CYS A 527 -2.47 33.57 18.40
CA CYS A 527 -1.45 33.21 19.38
C CYS A 527 -0.68 34.43 19.88
N GLU A 528 -0.12 35.24 18.97
CA GLU A 528 0.83 36.30 19.29
C GLU A 528 0.18 37.68 19.48
N ARG A 529 -0.79 38.06 18.62
CA ARG A 529 -1.38 39.40 18.69
C ARG A 529 -2.60 39.48 19.59
N ALA A 530 -3.47 38.46 19.55
CA ALA A 530 -4.65 38.41 20.41
C ALA A 530 -4.36 37.85 21.82
N GLY A 531 -3.17 37.25 22.02
CA GLY A 531 -2.75 36.72 23.32
C GLY A 531 -3.50 35.45 23.73
N TRP A 532 -4.10 34.71 22.79
CA TRP A 532 -4.83 33.46 23.09
C TRP A 532 -3.90 32.28 23.36
N GLY A 533 -2.58 32.46 23.19
CA GLY A 533 -1.58 31.42 23.39
C GLY A 533 -1.89 30.17 22.56
N LEU A 534 -1.84 29.01 23.21
CA LEU A 534 -2.01 27.72 22.54
C LEU A 534 -3.41 27.56 21.91
N ASP A 535 -4.43 28.15 22.52
CA ASP A 535 -5.81 28.08 22.01
C ASP A 535 -5.92 28.79 20.65
N GLY A 536 -5.15 29.86 20.46
CA GLY A 536 -5.05 30.56 19.18
C GLY A 536 -4.50 29.68 18.06
N ILE A 537 -3.47 28.88 18.35
CA ILE A 537 -2.88 27.92 17.39
C ILE A 537 -3.94 26.90 16.98
N TRP A 538 -4.64 26.29 17.93
CA TRP A 538 -5.66 25.28 17.65
C TRP A 538 -6.89 25.85 16.94
N ALA A 539 -7.32 27.06 17.27
CA ALA A 539 -8.37 27.76 16.55
C ALA A 539 -7.98 28.02 15.08
N GLY A 540 -6.72 28.40 14.84
CA GLY A 540 -6.16 28.53 13.49
C GLY A 540 -6.24 27.23 12.71
N ILE A 541 -5.68 26.13 13.26
CA ILE A 541 -5.70 24.81 12.62
C ILE A 541 -7.15 24.39 12.30
N ALA A 542 -8.06 24.52 13.27
CA ALA A 542 -9.48 24.16 13.08
C ALA A 542 -10.16 24.99 11.99
N ALA A 543 -9.86 26.30 11.90
CA ALA A 543 -10.40 27.15 10.84
C ALA A 543 -9.84 26.77 9.45
N GLY A 544 -8.55 26.48 9.36
CA GLY A 544 -7.92 26.06 8.11
C GLY A 544 -8.45 24.72 7.61
N ASP A 545 -8.66 23.78 8.53
CA ASP A 545 -9.29 22.49 8.24
C ASP A 545 -10.74 22.67 7.76
N ALA A 546 -11.55 23.46 8.48
CA ALA A 546 -12.93 23.73 8.11
C ALA A 546 -13.07 24.41 6.73
N VAL A 547 -12.18 25.34 6.39
CA VAL A 547 -12.14 25.97 5.05
C VAL A 547 -11.81 24.92 3.98
N THR A 548 -10.78 24.09 4.21
CA THR A 548 -10.40 23.03 3.25
C THR A 548 -11.54 22.03 3.06
N CYS A 549 -12.18 21.63 4.16
CA CYS A 549 -13.33 20.75 4.18
C CYS A 549 -14.50 21.32 3.36
N ALA A 550 -14.88 22.58 3.61
CA ALA A 550 -15.96 23.25 2.88
C ALA A 550 -15.70 23.33 1.37
N VAL A 551 -14.46 23.64 0.98
CA VAL A 551 -14.06 23.68 -0.45
C VAL A 551 -14.12 22.28 -1.07
N ASN A 552 -13.61 21.25 -0.40
CA ASN A 552 -13.59 19.88 -0.93
C ASN A 552 -15.01 19.29 -1.03
N VAL A 553 -15.84 19.42 0.00
CA VAL A 553 -17.24 18.98 -0.01
C VAL A 553 -18.04 19.76 -1.04
N GLY A 554 -17.85 21.09 -1.14
CA GLY A 554 -18.48 21.92 -2.15
C GLY A 554 -18.06 21.56 -3.59
N ALA A 555 -16.78 21.24 -3.80
CA ALA A 555 -16.29 20.76 -5.08
C ALA A 555 -16.90 19.39 -5.43
N MET A 556 -16.99 18.48 -4.46
CA MET A 556 -17.60 17.17 -4.62
C MET A 556 -19.09 17.27 -4.98
N ALA A 557 -19.83 18.18 -4.33
CA ALA A 557 -21.25 18.41 -4.62
C ALA A 557 -21.50 18.92 -6.06
N ARG A 558 -20.52 19.57 -6.67
CA ARG A 558 -20.59 20.11 -8.05
C ARG A 558 -20.10 19.12 -9.11
N ILE A 559 -19.68 17.91 -8.72
CA ILE A 559 -19.20 16.89 -9.67
C ILE A 559 -20.33 16.47 -10.61
N ARG A 560 -20.07 16.58 -11.91
CA ARG A 560 -20.92 16.02 -12.96
C ARG A 560 -20.49 14.59 -13.25
N TRP A 561 -21.02 13.64 -12.49
CA TRP A 561 -20.60 12.23 -12.49
C TRP A 561 -20.58 11.57 -13.88
N ARG A 562 -21.52 11.92 -14.77
CA ARG A 562 -21.53 11.42 -16.16
C ARG A 562 -20.30 11.89 -16.94
N ALA A 563 -20.02 13.19 -16.91
CA ALA A 563 -18.85 13.77 -17.58
C ALA A 563 -17.53 13.22 -17.02
N GLU A 564 -17.46 12.91 -15.72
CA GLU A 564 -16.28 12.28 -15.12
C GLU A 564 -16.06 10.85 -15.63
N ALA A 565 -17.13 10.06 -15.79
CA ALA A 565 -17.03 8.71 -16.34
C ALA A 565 -16.56 8.74 -17.81
N ASP A 566 -17.11 9.65 -18.62
CA ASP A 566 -16.68 9.86 -20.00
C ASP A 566 -15.20 10.30 -20.07
N GLY A 567 -14.80 11.21 -19.17
CA GLY A 567 -13.42 11.66 -19.04
C GLY A 567 -12.46 10.56 -18.59
N ALA A 568 -12.89 9.63 -17.73
CA ALA A 568 -12.11 8.45 -17.36
C ALA A 568 -11.89 7.51 -18.56
N ALA A 569 -12.93 7.26 -19.35
CA ALA A 569 -12.83 6.47 -20.57
C ALA A 569 -11.88 7.11 -21.61
N ALA A 570 -12.00 8.42 -21.83
CA ALA A 570 -11.13 9.16 -22.75
C ALA A 570 -9.65 9.11 -22.34
N ARG A 571 -9.36 9.22 -21.03
CA ARG A 571 -7.99 9.09 -20.49
C ARG A 571 -7.36 7.72 -20.79
N LEU A 572 -8.16 6.66 -20.81
CA LEU A 572 -7.72 5.30 -21.11
C LEU A 572 -7.54 5.06 -22.62
N GLN A 573 -8.39 5.66 -23.46
CA GLN A 573 -8.26 5.57 -24.92
C GLN A 573 -6.98 6.27 -25.42
N GLN A 574 -6.63 7.43 -24.86
CA GLN A 574 -5.36 8.12 -25.14
C GLN A 574 -4.11 7.39 -24.59
N ALA A 575 -4.30 6.36 -23.78
CA ALA A 575 -3.22 5.49 -23.30
C ALA A 575 -3.05 4.23 -24.18
N GLY A 576 -4.01 3.92 -25.06
CA GLY A 576 -3.88 2.85 -26.03
C GLY A 576 -2.80 3.16 -27.07
N PRO A 577 -2.15 2.15 -27.67
CA PRO A 577 -1.29 2.38 -28.82
C PRO A 577 -2.13 3.02 -29.93
N HIS A 578 -1.76 4.23 -30.35
CA HIS A 578 -2.13 4.66 -31.70
C HIS A 578 -1.53 3.61 -32.63
N SER A 579 -2.44 2.90 -33.30
CA SER A 579 -2.20 1.87 -34.31
C SER A 579 -1.12 2.25 -35.31
#